data_AF-A0A364UQ02-F1
#
_entry.id   AF-A0A364UQ02-F1
#
_cell.length_a   1.000
_cell.length_b   1.000
_cell.length_c   1.000
_cell.angle_alpha   90.00
_cell.angle_beta   90.00
_cell.angle_gamma   90.00
#
_symmetry.space_group_name_H-M   'P 1'
#
loop_
_entity.id
_entity.type
_entity.pdbx_description
1 polymer ?
#
loop_
_entity_poly.entity_id
_entity_poly.type
_entity_poly.pdbx_seq_one_letter_code
_entity_poly.pdbx_strand_id
1 'polypeptide(L)'
;MKKIIVVTLTMVFLLTACGNQIYGKYKVKDNGGTIEIKKNDKFEISNENEKGVLNGKINKDDKIITIYYENHPMKIDYKLEDDTLELKLKAGSDEEVVKAKKVK
;
A
#
# COMPACT_ATOMS: atom_id res chain seq x y z
N MET A 1 -40.24 -16.06 -35.20
CA MET A 1 -38.99 -16.48 -34.51
C MET A 1 -37.94 -15.38 -34.63
N LYS A 2 -37.60 -14.72 -33.52
CA LYS A 2 -36.30 -14.10 -33.20
C LYS A 2 -36.41 -13.59 -31.76
N LYS A 3 -35.93 -14.39 -30.81
CA LYS A 3 -35.76 -14.02 -29.40
C LYS A 3 -34.52 -13.13 -29.33
N ILE A 4 -34.66 -11.88 -28.91
CA ILE A 4 -33.54 -10.98 -28.61
C ILE A 4 -33.49 -10.86 -27.08
N ILE A 5 -32.64 -11.69 -26.46
CA ILE A 5 -31.42 -11.30 -25.70
C ILE A 5 -31.82 -10.47 -24.46
N VAL A 6 -32.10 -11.15 -23.34
CA VAL A 6 -31.16 -11.31 -22.20
C VAL A 6 -30.83 -9.93 -21.62
N VAL A 7 -31.60 -9.44 -20.65
CA VAL A 7 -31.38 -9.62 -19.20
C VAL A 7 -30.00 -9.10 -18.78
N THR A 8 -30.03 -8.15 -17.83
CA THR A 8 -28.94 -7.74 -16.93
C THR A 8 -27.68 -7.14 -17.56
N LEU A 9 -27.71 -5.82 -17.76
CA LEU A 9 -26.54 -4.98 -17.45
C LEU A 9 -26.99 -3.69 -16.75
N THR A 10 -27.97 -3.85 -15.86
CA THR A 10 -28.04 -3.04 -14.64
C THR A 10 -26.66 -2.98 -14.02
N MET A 11 -26.22 -1.77 -13.70
CA MET A 11 -25.31 -1.58 -12.56
C MET A 11 -23.85 -1.99 -12.78
N VAL A 12 -23.24 -1.62 -13.91
CA VAL A 12 -21.77 -1.59 -13.99
C VAL A 12 -21.28 -0.27 -13.35
N PHE A 13 -21.10 -0.34 -12.04
CA PHE A 13 -20.12 0.42 -11.25
C PHE A 13 -20.15 1.95 -11.34
N LEU A 14 -21.28 2.56 -10.94
CA LEU A 14 -21.14 3.72 -10.04
C LEU A 14 -20.69 3.15 -8.68
N LEU A 15 -19.64 3.74 -8.10
CA LEU A 15 -19.05 3.48 -6.77
C LEU A 15 -17.86 2.51 -6.77
N THR A 16 -16.66 3.06 -6.96
CA THR A 16 -15.46 2.85 -6.09
C THR A 16 -14.33 3.80 -6.52
N ALA A 17 -14.67 5.05 -6.87
CA ALA A 17 -13.67 6.12 -6.92
C ALA A 17 -13.45 6.76 -5.53
N CYS A 18 -13.67 6.01 -4.44
CA CYS A 18 -12.80 6.13 -3.28
C CYS A 18 -11.55 5.32 -3.63
N GLY A 19 -10.76 5.81 -4.59
CA GLY A 19 -9.55 5.13 -5.02
C GLY A 19 -8.73 4.84 -3.78
N ASN A 20 -8.52 3.55 -3.48
CA ASN A 20 -8.01 3.10 -2.19
C ASN A 20 -6.66 3.78 -1.95
N GLN A 21 -6.69 4.88 -1.20
CA GLN A 21 -5.60 5.83 -1.18
C GLN A 21 -4.56 5.27 -0.23
N ILE A 22 -3.43 4.85 -0.77
CA ILE A 22 -2.29 4.34 0.02
C ILE A 22 -1.79 5.36 1.04
N TYR A 23 -2.06 6.66 0.85
CA TYR A 23 -1.73 7.67 1.84
C TYR A 23 -2.54 7.52 3.12
N GLY A 24 -1.85 7.68 4.25
CA GLY A 24 -2.41 7.54 5.59
C GLY A 24 -1.39 6.95 6.56
N LYS A 25 -1.81 6.81 7.81
CA LYS A 25 -1.04 6.17 8.86
C LYS A 25 -1.51 4.73 9.03
N TYR A 26 -0.58 3.82 9.21
CA TYR A 26 -0.80 2.39 9.39
C TYR A 26 -0.07 1.93 10.65
N LYS A 27 -0.66 1.00 11.38
CA LYS A 27 -0.05 0.33 12.52
C LYS A 27 0.32 -1.11 12.12
N VAL A 28 1.59 -1.45 12.23
CA VAL A 28 2.13 -2.79 12.00
C VAL A 28 1.59 -3.70 13.08
N LYS A 29 1.02 -4.84 12.68
CA LYS A 29 0.38 -5.78 13.62
C LYS A 29 1.38 -6.45 14.55
N ASP A 30 2.56 -6.78 14.04
CA ASP A 30 3.46 -7.72 14.71
C ASP A 30 4.38 -7.05 15.74
N ASN A 31 4.84 -5.82 15.48
CA ASN A 31 5.85 -5.14 16.31
C ASN A 31 5.43 -3.75 16.80
N GLY A 32 4.15 -3.38 16.71
CA GLY A 32 3.64 -2.10 17.22
C GLY A 32 4.10 -0.85 16.46
N GLY A 33 4.99 -0.99 15.47
CA GLY A 33 5.47 0.10 14.63
C GLY A 33 4.34 0.80 13.86
N THR A 34 4.58 2.03 13.42
CA THR A 34 3.69 2.78 12.55
C THR A 34 4.39 3.22 11.28
N ILE A 35 3.66 3.15 10.18
CA ILE A 35 4.09 3.56 8.84
C ILE A 35 3.15 4.67 8.41
N GLU A 36 3.68 5.85 8.13
CA GLU A 36 2.90 6.98 7.61
C GLU A 36 3.34 7.28 6.18
N ILE A 37 2.37 7.25 5.27
CA ILE A 37 2.57 7.48 3.85
C ILE A 37 1.92 8.83 3.51
N LYS A 38 2.74 9.83 3.20
CA LYS A 38 2.27 11.20 2.92
C LYS A 38 2.07 11.42 1.42
N LYS A 39 1.20 12.37 1.07
CA LYS A 39 0.84 12.69 -0.33
C LYS A 39 2.02 13.17 -1.18
N ASN A 40 3.11 13.64 -0.56
CA ASN A 40 4.33 14.09 -1.24
C ASN A 40 5.36 12.95 -1.40
N ASP A 41 4.89 11.70 -1.45
CA ASP A 41 5.69 10.47 -1.53
C ASP A 41 6.73 10.29 -0.41
N LYS A 42 6.55 11.02 0.70
CA LYS A 42 7.38 10.88 1.89
C LYS A 42 6.89 9.71 2.74
N PHE A 43 7.81 8.87 3.18
CA PHE A 43 7.55 7.70 4.03
C PHE A 43 8.15 7.92 5.42
N GLU A 44 7.32 7.89 6.45
CA GLU A 44 7.81 7.97 7.83
C GLU A 44 7.53 6.63 8.51
N ILE A 45 8.58 5.99 9.02
CA ILE A 45 8.49 4.72 9.74
C ILE A 45 8.91 5.00 11.18
N SER A 46 8.11 4.59 12.15
CA SER A 46 8.44 4.73 13.56
C SER A 46 8.08 3.47 14.33
N ASN A 47 8.83 3.15 15.36
CA ASN A 47 8.46 2.17 16.39
C ASN A 47 8.52 2.87 17.76
N GLU A 48 8.38 2.11 18.85
CA GLU A 48 8.35 2.69 20.21
C GLU A 48 9.68 3.34 20.62
N ASN A 49 10.79 2.98 19.99
CA ASN A 49 12.14 3.39 20.39
C ASN A 49 12.84 4.29 19.36
N GLU A 50 12.38 4.27 18.11
CA GLU A 50 13.05 4.90 16.97
C GLU A 50 12.04 5.49 16.00
N LYS A 51 12.37 6.66 15.46
CA LYS A 51 11.64 7.29 14.36
C LYS A 51 12.58 7.52 13.19
N GLY A 52 12.38 6.77 12.12
CA GLY A 52 13.05 6.92 10.85
C GLY A 52 12.20 7.71 9.85
N VAL A 53 12.76 8.75 9.26
CA VAL A 53 12.14 9.43 8.13
C VAL A 53 12.88 9.01 6.88
N LEU A 54 12.21 8.29 5.99
CA LEU A 54 12.77 7.84 4.72
C LEU A 54 12.12 8.60 3.57
N ASN A 55 12.94 9.07 2.64
CA ASN A 55 12.41 9.58 1.39
C ASN A 55 12.07 8.40 0.49
N GLY A 56 10.98 8.52 -0.25
CA GLY A 56 10.56 7.48 -1.16
C GLY A 56 9.81 8.01 -2.38
N LYS A 57 9.40 7.07 -3.22
CA LYS A 57 8.53 7.27 -4.38
C LYS A 57 7.54 6.12 -4.45
N ILE A 58 6.29 6.41 -4.79
CA ILE A 58 5.24 5.40 -4.89
C ILE A 58 4.79 5.31 -6.34
N ASN A 59 5.05 4.17 -6.97
CA ASN A 59 4.47 3.84 -8.26
C ASN A 59 3.20 3.02 -8.03
N LYS A 60 2.04 3.65 -8.26
CA LYS A 60 0.73 3.05 -8.00
C LYS A 60 0.29 2.06 -9.06
N ASP A 61 0.85 2.16 -10.26
CA ASP A 61 0.51 1.31 -11.39
C ASP A 61 1.20 -0.04 -11.22
N ASP A 62 2.51 0.00 -10.93
CA ASP A 62 3.33 -1.19 -10.71
C ASP A 62 3.20 -1.77 -9.28
N LYS A 63 2.52 -1.06 -8.37
CA LYS A 63 2.40 -1.40 -6.95
C LYS A 63 3.75 -1.53 -6.24
N ILE A 64 4.66 -0.60 -6.51
CA ILE A 64 6.02 -0.56 -5.94
C ILE A 64 6.23 0.72 -5.14
N ILE A 65 6.74 0.59 -3.92
CA ILE A 65 7.34 1.69 -3.15
C ILE A 65 8.85 1.59 -3.31
N THR A 66 9.49 2.69 -3.67
CA THR A 66 10.96 2.80 -3.61
C THR A 66 11.31 3.68 -2.43
N ILE A 67 12.04 3.16 -1.44
CA ILE A 67 12.61 3.94 -0.33
C ILE A 67 14.10 4.16 -0.58
N TYR A 68 14.63 5.29 -0.12
CA TYR A 68 16.05 5.59 -0.20
C TYR A 68 16.66 5.53 1.20
N TYR A 69 17.50 4.52 1.45
CA TYR A 69 18.26 4.36 2.69
C TYR A 69 19.74 4.47 2.35
N GLU A 70 20.47 5.38 3.01
CA GLU A 70 21.89 5.66 2.71
C GLU A 70 22.17 5.87 1.20
N ASN A 71 21.28 6.58 0.51
CA ASN A 71 21.29 6.81 -0.95
C ASN A 71 21.10 5.54 -1.83
N HIS A 72 20.85 4.38 -1.24
CA HIS A 72 20.54 3.16 -1.98
C HIS A 72 19.02 2.99 -2.13
N PRO A 73 18.50 2.87 -3.36
CA PRO A 73 17.09 2.62 -3.59
C PRO A 73 16.75 1.17 -3.25
N MET A 74 15.80 0.97 -2.33
CA MET A 74 15.20 -0.32 -2.04
C MET A 74 13.77 -0.34 -2.57
N LYS A 75 13.44 -1.37 -3.36
CA LYS A 75 12.09 -1.58 -3.91
C LYS A 75 11.31 -2.52 -3.00
N ILE A 76 10.08 -2.15 -2.72
CA ILE A 76 9.15 -2.87 -1.85
C ILE A 76 7.87 -3.04 -2.65
N ASP A 77 7.50 -4.28 -2.92
CA ASP A 77 6.20 -4.58 -3.52
C ASP A 77 5.12 -4.33 -2.45
N TYR A 78 4.01 -3.71 -2.83
CA TYR A 78 2.92 -3.46 -1.88
C TYR A 78 1.57 -3.94 -2.40
N LYS A 79 0.70 -4.30 -1.46
CA LYS A 79 -0.70 -4.61 -1.73
C LYS A 79 -1.56 -3.84 -0.73
N LEU A 80 -2.63 -3.22 -1.23
CA LEU A 80 -3.59 -2.51 -0.38
C LEU A 80 -4.97 -3.12 -0.60
N GLU A 81 -5.45 -3.85 0.40
CA GLU A 81 -6.78 -4.46 0.42
C GLU A 81 -7.55 -3.93 1.63
N ASP A 82 -8.71 -3.33 1.37
CA ASP A 82 -9.49 -2.57 2.35
C ASP A 82 -8.60 -1.55 3.07
N ASP A 83 -8.39 -1.75 4.37
CA ASP A 83 -7.52 -0.95 5.24
C ASP A 83 -6.21 -1.66 5.61
N THR A 84 -5.84 -2.75 4.92
CA THR A 84 -4.60 -3.49 5.19
C THR A 84 -3.58 -3.22 4.09
N LEU A 85 -2.44 -2.65 4.51
CA LEU A 85 -1.24 -2.52 3.70
C LEU A 85 -0.34 -3.72 3.97
N GLU A 86 -0.07 -4.50 2.93
CA GLU A 86 0.95 -5.56 2.92
C GLU A 86 2.17 -5.05 2.17
N LEU A 87 3.35 -5.13 2.79
CA LEU A 87 4.63 -4.77 2.22
C LEU A 87 5.49 -6.02 2.12
N LYS A 88 6.03 -6.29 0.94
CA LYS A 88 6.95 -7.40 0.70
C LYS A 88 8.36 -6.88 0.53
N LEU A 89 9.18 -7.16 1.52
CA LEU A 89 10.59 -6.82 1.59
C LEU A 89 11.37 -7.99 1.04
N LYS A 90 12.12 -7.79 -0.06
CA LYS A 90 12.98 -8.80 -0.64
C LYS A 90 14.44 -8.47 -0.33
N ALA A 91 15.10 -9.36 0.39
CA ALA A 91 16.52 -9.29 0.70
C ALA A 91 17.20 -10.55 0.14
N GLY A 92 17.63 -10.49 -1.13
CA GLY A 92 18.18 -11.66 -1.81
C GLY A 92 17.12 -12.74 -2.05
N SER A 93 17.33 -13.94 -1.50
CA SER A 93 16.38 -15.05 -1.56
C SER A 93 15.31 -15.00 -0.48
N ASP A 94 15.50 -14.16 0.55
CA ASP A 94 14.58 -14.04 1.66
C ASP A 94 13.49 -13.02 1.33
N GLU A 95 12.23 -13.41 1.56
CA GLU A 95 11.06 -12.54 1.46
C GLU A 95 10.43 -12.40 2.86
N GLU A 96 10.37 -11.16 3.35
CA GLU A 96 9.63 -10.82 4.56
C GLU A 96 8.36 -10.06 4.19
N VAL A 97 7.23 -10.45 4.78
CA VAL A 97 5.93 -9.83 4.55
C VAL A 97 5.49 -9.10 5.80
N VAL A 98 5.42 -7.78 5.73
CA VAL A 98 4.95 -6.91 6.82
C VAL A 98 3.51 -6.50 6.55
N LYS A 99 2.63 -6.73 7.53
CA LYS A 99 1.22 -6.34 7.45
C LYS A 99 0.91 -5.21 8.42
N ALA A 100 0.36 -4.12 7.89
CA ALA A 100 -0.04 -2.96 8.66
C ALA A 100 -1.50 -2.59 8.39
N LYS A 101 -2.24 -2.22 9.43
CA LYS A 101 -3.64 -1.79 9.33
C LYS A 101 -3.74 -0.28 9.41
N LYS A 102 -4.50 0.33 8.52
CA LYS A 102 -4.75 1.76 8.49
C LYS A 102 -5.41 2.18 9.80
N VAL A 103 -4.87 3.24 10.41
CA VAL A 103 -5.44 3.88 11.58
C VAL A 103 -6.12 5.17 11.10
N LYS A 104 -7.40 5.33 11.49
CA LYS A 104 -8.21 6.51 11.15
C LYS A 104 -7.70 7.76 11.85
#